data_AF-A0A409Y211-F1
#
_entry.id   AF-A0A409Y211-F1
#
_cell.length_a   1.000
_cell.length_b   1.000
_cell.length_c   1.000
_cell.angle_alpha   90.00
_cell.angle_beta   90.00
_cell.angle_gamma   90.00
#
_symmetry.space_group_name_H-M   'P 1'
#
loop_
_entity.id
_entity.type
_entity.pdbx_description
1 polymer ?
#
loop_
_entity_poly.entity_id
_entity_poly.type
_entity_poly.pdbx_seq_one_letter_code
_entity_poly.pdbx_strand_id
1 'polypeptide(L)'
;GPISYHVHRLNPDLAEFISIIYSHPFRTLKVQARTVAENLRCAASKCAELAAFPKEIVLPIQEFLVGLSRVMLANEVESNLAAPTVKSVDVKRRSRKPLLPYQAVSLALIRFRSWSTHPQSVTYEMHVQTEAVVAAALVIALQACCPNDDIFVATPHRIQREAVRRTLTKVMDDDSLLTAFGQMSMSAKQSRRAVTVDTIERLQGLEASFVICLFSLPKSSATADLSFLLNRRRLNVAFSRAKTMCILISSDEVFCPPPNVLADETVAKGYAFLEAYQQRAWSYYLALQAEKIL
;
A
#
# COMPACT_ATOMS: atom_id res chain seq x y z
N GLY A 1 24.01 -27.39 -10.28
CA GLY A 1 23.22 -26.75 -11.35
C GLY A 1 23.28 -25.24 -11.16
N PRO A 2 23.31 -24.43 -12.23
CA PRO A 2 23.40 -22.99 -12.07
C PRO A 2 22.09 -22.47 -11.47
N ILE A 3 22.23 -21.64 -10.43
CA ILE A 3 21.12 -20.97 -9.74
C ILE A 3 20.47 -20.04 -10.77
N SER A 4 19.22 -20.33 -11.14
CA SER A 4 18.41 -19.44 -11.96
C SER A 4 18.13 -18.17 -11.16
N TYR A 5 18.90 -17.10 -11.44
CA TYR A 5 18.62 -15.79 -10.89
C TYR A 5 17.32 -15.27 -11.51
N HIS A 6 16.24 -15.29 -10.74
CA HIS A 6 15.00 -14.64 -11.14
C HIS A 6 15.28 -13.15 -11.39
N VAL A 7 15.20 -12.75 -12.65
CA VAL A 7 15.38 -11.35 -13.04
C VAL A 7 14.13 -10.58 -12.61
N HIS A 8 14.22 -9.91 -11.46
CA HIS A 8 13.17 -9.04 -10.93
C HIS A 8 12.85 -7.92 -11.93
N ARG A 9 11.57 -7.81 -12.30
CA ARG A 9 11.08 -6.75 -13.17
C ARG A 9 10.29 -5.75 -12.34
N LEU A 10 10.81 -4.54 -12.19
CA LEU A 10 10.23 -3.48 -11.35
C LEU A 10 10.03 -2.21 -12.18
N ASN A 11 9.08 -1.36 -11.78
CA ASN A 11 9.03 0.01 -12.29
C ASN A 11 10.32 0.78 -11.91
N PRO A 12 10.77 1.76 -12.72
CA PRO A 12 12.08 2.39 -12.55
C PRO A 12 12.31 3.06 -11.19
N ASP A 13 11.33 3.78 -10.66
CA ASP A 13 11.38 4.46 -9.37
C ASP A 13 11.42 3.47 -8.19
N LEU A 14 10.64 2.38 -8.28
CA LEU A 14 10.71 1.28 -7.32
C LEU A 14 12.06 0.54 -7.40
N ALA A 15 12.58 0.29 -8.60
CA ALA A 15 13.90 -0.31 -8.81
C ALA A 15 15.01 0.55 -8.23
N GLU A 16 14.96 1.87 -8.46
CA GLU A 16 15.91 2.83 -7.89
C GLU A 16 15.85 2.79 -6.36
N PHE A 17 14.66 2.82 -5.76
CA PHE A 17 14.50 2.73 -4.31
C PHE A 17 15.05 1.42 -3.74
N ILE A 18 14.71 0.28 -4.34
CA ILE A 18 15.21 -1.03 -3.88
C ILE A 18 16.73 -1.16 -4.08
N SER A 19 17.31 -0.45 -5.07
CA SER A 19 18.77 -0.42 -5.29
C SER A 19 19.57 0.25 -4.18
N ILE A 20 18.93 1.02 -3.28
CA ILE A 20 19.54 1.54 -2.04
C ILE A 20 20.06 0.38 -1.17
N ILE A 21 19.46 -0.81 -1.30
CA ILE A 21 19.84 -2.01 -0.56
C ILE A 21 20.52 -3.05 -1.43
N TYR A 22 20.13 -3.20 -2.70
CA TYR A 22 20.68 -4.21 -3.59
C TYR A 22 21.56 -3.61 -4.67
N SER A 23 22.81 -4.09 -4.75
CA SER A 23 23.76 -3.70 -5.79
C SER A 23 23.47 -4.30 -7.17
N HIS A 24 22.45 -5.16 -7.29
CA HIS A 24 22.14 -5.85 -8.54
C HIS A 24 21.28 -5.00 -9.47
N PRO A 25 21.59 -4.98 -10.78
CA PRO A 25 20.79 -4.26 -11.75
C PRO A 25 19.42 -4.92 -11.94
N PHE A 26 18.35 -4.18 -11.67
CA PHE A 26 16.98 -4.59 -11.96
C PHE A 26 16.63 -4.34 -13.42
N ARG A 27 15.85 -5.22 -14.05
CA ARG A 27 15.27 -4.90 -15.36
C ARG A 27 14.03 -4.05 -15.17
N THR A 28 13.98 -2.91 -15.82
CA THR A 28 12.80 -2.06 -15.80
C THR A 28 11.65 -2.74 -16.55
N LEU A 29 10.46 -2.75 -15.93
CA LEU A 29 9.22 -3.07 -16.65
C LEU A 29 8.97 -2.02 -17.73
N LYS A 30 8.30 -2.43 -18.81
CA LYS A 30 7.73 -1.45 -19.76
C LYS A 30 6.72 -0.63 -18.95
N VAL A 31 6.96 0.67 -18.83
CA VAL A 31 6.18 1.59 -18.00
C VAL A 31 4.69 1.46 -18.36
N GLN A 32 3.90 0.83 -17.48
CA GLN A 32 2.44 0.74 -17.61
C GLN A 32 1.73 1.92 -16.92
N ALA A 33 2.47 2.97 -16.56
CA ALA A 33 1.98 4.11 -15.78
C ALA A 33 0.68 4.70 -16.35
N ARG A 34 0.56 4.82 -17.68
CA ARG A 34 -0.67 5.33 -18.31
C ARG A 34 -1.88 4.42 -18.06
N THR A 35 -1.76 3.11 -18.29
CA THR A 35 -2.86 2.16 -18.09
C THR A 35 -3.27 2.11 -16.63
N VAL A 36 -2.31 2.08 -15.71
CA VAL A 36 -2.58 2.14 -14.27
C VAL A 36 -3.30 3.44 -13.91
N ALA A 37 -2.83 4.57 -14.43
CA ALA A 37 -3.46 5.87 -14.16
C ALA A 37 -4.90 5.94 -14.68
N GLU A 38 -5.15 5.49 -15.90
CA GLU A 38 -6.48 5.46 -16.51
C GLU A 38 -7.42 4.55 -15.70
N ASN A 39 -6.94 3.41 -15.21
CA ASN A 39 -7.70 2.50 -14.35
C ASN A 39 -8.04 3.13 -13.00
N LEU A 40 -7.04 3.70 -12.30
CA LEU A 40 -7.23 4.32 -10.99
C LEU A 40 -8.15 5.55 -11.03
N ARG A 41 -8.21 6.24 -12.18
CA ARG A 41 -9.13 7.37 -12.38
C ARG A 41 -10.59 6.97 -12.15
N CYS A 42 -10.94 5.72 -12.45
CA CYS A 42 -12.30 5.22 -12.31
C CYS A 42 -12.71 4.99 -10.86
N ALA A 43 -11.80 5.07 -9.87
CA ALA A 43 -12.10 4.79 -8.46
C ALA A 43 -13.29 5.60 -7.92
N ALA A 44 -13.44 6.87 -8.29
CA ALA A 44 -14.59 7.71 -7.91
C ALA A 44 -15.95 7.17 -8.42
N SER A 45 -15.95 6.41 -9.50
CA SER A 45 -17.16 5.78 -10.06
C SER A 45 -17.45 4.38 -9.48
N LYS A 46 -16.56 3.85 -8.63
CA LYS A 46 -16.62 2.50 -8.04
C LYS A 46 -17.27 2.47 -6.65
N CYS A 47 -18.30 3.29 -6.44
CA CYS A 47 -18.98 3.39 -5.15
C CYS A 47 -19.76 2.12 -4.78
N ALA A 48 -20.29 1.40 -5.77
CA ALA A 48 -21.09 0.20 -5.54
C ALA A 48 -20.25 -0.92 -4.92
N GLU A 49 -19.02 -1.12 -5.42
CA GLU A 49 -18.09 -2.12 -4.92
C GLU A 49 -17.62 -1.82 -3.47
N LEU A 50 -17.72 -0.57 -3.04
CA LEU A 50 -17.35 -0.11 -1.69
C LEU A 50 -18.55 0.13 -0.77
N ALA A 51 -19.77 -0.24 -1.18
CA ALA A 51 -20.99 0.04 -0.43
C ALA A 51 -21.03 -0.59 0.98
N ALA A 52 -20.27 -1.66 1.20
CA ALA A 52 -20.14 -2.32 2.50
C ALA A 52 -19.27 -1.55 3.51
N PHE A 53 -18.60 -0.46 3.09
CA PHE A 53 -17.73 0.33 3.95
C PHE A 53 -18.35 1.67 4.34
N PRO A 54 -18.01 2.22 5.53
CA PRO A 54 -18.41 3.56 5.94
C PRO A 54 -17.90 4.63 4.96
N LYS A 55 -18.69 5.70 4.76
CA LYS A 55 -18.33 6.81 3.85
C LYS A 55 -17.02 7.49 4.26
N GLU A 56 -16.73 7.49 5.55
CA GLU A 56 -15.50 7.95 6.18
C GLU A 56 -14.25 7.22 5.65
N ILE A 57 -14.41 6.04 5.05
CA ILE A 57 -13.34 5.28 4.40
C ILE A 57 -13.45 5.35 2.88
N VAL A 58 -14.66 5.20 2.35
CA VAL A 58 -14.89 5.18 0.91
C VAL A 58 -14.36 6.45 0.25
N LEU A 59 -14.73 7.63 0.78
CA LEU A 59 -14.34 8.90 0.18
C LEU A 59 -12.81 9.09 0.20
N PRO A 60 -12.10 8.93 1.33
CA PRO A 60 -10.65 9.08 1.33
C PRO A 60 -9.90 8.07 0.46
N ILE A 61 -10.35 6.81 0.38
CA ILE A 61 -9.72 5.81 -0.49
C ILE A 61 -9.90 6.17 -1.97
N GLN A 62 -11.09 6.65 -2.36
CA GLN A 62 -11.34 7.12 -3.72
C GLN A 62 -10.50 8.35 -4.05
N GLU A 63 -10.45 9.34 -3.15
CA GLU A 63 -9.62 10.53 -3.30
C GLU A 63 -8.14 10.18 -3.45
N PHE A 64 -7.65 9.24 -2.63
CA PHE A 64 -6.26 8.76 -2.70
C PHE A 64 -5.94 8.17 -4.08
N LEU A 65 -6.74 7.21 -4.56
CA LEU A 65 -6.50 6.54 -5.85
C LEU A 65 -6.67 7.49 -7.05
N VAL A 66 -7.68 8.37 -7.04
CA VAL A 66 -7.86 9.40 -8.07
C VAL A 66 -6.72 10.41 -8.03
N GLY A 67 -6.24 10.79 -6.84
CA GLY A 67 -5.06 11.63 -6.67
C GLY A 67 -3.83 11.03 -7.34
N LEU A 68 -3.58 9.73 -7.13
CA LEU A 68 -2.46 9.02 -7.76
C LEU A 68 -2.61 9.00 -9.29
N SER A 69 -3.83 8.76 -9.79
CA SER A 69 -4.13 8.84 -11.23
C SER A 69 -3.81 10.22 -11.82
N ARG A 70 -4.23 11.31 -11.17
CA ARG A 70 -3.97 12.68 -11.65
C ARG A 70 -2.48 12.97 -11.74
N VAL A 71 -1.73 12.61 -10.71
CA VAL A 71 -0.26 12.74 -10.69
C VAL A 71 0.36 11.95 -11.84
N MET A 72 -0.05 10.70 -12.04
CA MET A 72 0.51 9.87 -13.13
C MET A 72 0.20 10.42 -14.52
N LEU A 73 -0.95 11.08 -14.70
CA LEU A 73 -1.37 11.72 -15.95
C LEU A 73 -0.79 13.14 -16.13
N ALA A 74 0.09 13.60 -15.24
CA ALA A 74 0.62 14.96 -15.21
C ALA A 74 -0.47 16.05 -15.19
N ASN A 75 -1.65 15.73 -14.67
CA ASN A 75 -2.72 16.69 -14.43
C ASN A 75 -2.47 17.31 -13.06
N GLU A 76 -1.67 18.39 -13.00
CA GLU A 76 -1.35 19.14 -11.78
C GLU A 76 -2.55 19.96 -11.24
N VAL A 77 -3.75 19.38 -11.22
CA VAL A 77 -4.89 19.97 -10.52
C VAL A 77 -4.81 19.51 -9.06
N GLU A 78 -4.96 20.47 -8.14
CA GLU A 78 -5.02 20.29 -6.68
C GLU A 78 -5.37 18.85 -6.28
N SER A 79 -4.34 18.14 -5.81
CA SER A 79 -4.43 16.79 -5.30
C SER A 79 -4.21 16.85 -3.79
N ASN A 80 -5.01 16.12 -3.02
CA ASN A 80 -4.81 15.96 -1.58
C ASN A 80 -3.53 15.16 -1.24
N LEU A 81 -2.73 14.79 -2.26
CA LEU A 81 -1.45 14.13 -2.11
C LEU A 81 -0.31 15.13 -1.92
N ALA A 82 0.50 14.91 -0.90
CA ALA A 82 1.79 15.55 -0.75
C ALA A 82 2.82 14.89 -1.69
N ALA A 83 3.55 15.72 -2.43
CA ALA A 83 4.59 15.27 -3.35
C ALA A 83 5.83 14.72 -2.62
N PRO A 84 6.58 13.80 -3.24
CA PRO A 84 7.87 13.36 -2.75
C PRO A 84 8.84 14.53 -2.53
N THR A 85 9.58 14.53 -1.43
CA THR A 85 10.65 15.51 -1.17
C THR A 85 11.89 15.23 -1.99
N VAL A 86 12.16 13.95 -2.28
CA VAL A 86 13.21 13.51 -3.20
C VAL A 86 12.55 13.07 -4.49
N LYS A 87 12.76 13.84 -5.56
CA LYS A 87 12.40 13.38 -6.90
C LYS A 87 13.34 12.24 -7.29
N SER A 88 12.78 11.10 -7.70
CA SER A 88 13.52 9.99 -8.32
C SER A 88 14.54 10.58 -9.32
N VAL A 89 15.78 10.11 -9.26
CA VAL A 89 16.88 10.67 -10.05
C VAL A 89 16.72 10.18 -11.48
N ASP A 90 15.73 10.72 -12.18
CA ASP A 90 15.55 10.48 -13.59
C ASP A 90 16.62 11.26 -14.35
N VAL A 91 17.75 10.58 -14.59
CA VAL A 91 18.55 10.65 -15.83
C VAL A 91 18.76 12.06 -16.41
N LYS A 92 19.04 13.08 -15.57
CA LYS A 92 19.63 14.34 -16.08
C LYS A 92 21.04 14.13 -16.64
N ARG A 93 21.62 12.94 -16.51
CA ARG A 93 22.82 12.51 -17.23
C ARG A 93 22.46 11.46 -18.31
N ARG A 94 22.21 11.96 -19.54
CA ARG A 94 22.63 11.42 -20.85
C ARG A 94 21.60 11.27 -21.97
N SER A 95 20.34 11.68 -21.84
CA SER A 95 19.47 11.65 -23.03
C SER A 95 18.54 12.85 -23.13
N ARG A 96 18.70 13.61 -24.21
CA ARG A 96 17.73 14.57 -24.77
C ARG A 96 16.46 13.85 -25.22
N LYS A 97 15.81 13.07 -24.36
CA LYS A 97 14.48 12.51 -24.64
C LYS A 97 13.44 13.50 -24.15
N PRO A 98 12.38 13.76 -24.94
CA PRO A 98 11.28 14.60 -24.50
C PRO A 98 10.71 14.05 -23.19
N LEU A 99 10.38 14.95 -22.27
CA LEU A 99 9.64 14.64 -21.04
C LEU A 99 8.41 13.83 -21.46
N LEU A 100 8.31 12.57 -21.00
CA LEU A 100 7.11 11.79 -21.23
C LEU A 100 5.96 12.50 -20.49
N PRO A 101 4.76 12.60 -21.09
CA PRO A 101 3.61 13.27 -20.45
C PRO A 101 3.02 12.46 -19.28
N TYR A 102 3.68 11.39 -18.85
CA TYR A 102 3.22 10.48 -17.80
C TYR A 102 4.34 10.24 -16.79
N GLN A 103 4.00 10.33 -15.51
CA GLN A 103 4.90 10.01 -14.41
C GLN A 103 4.51 8.64 -13.83
N ALA A 104 5.48 7.72 -13.69
CA ALA A 104 5.23 6.52 -12.90
C ALA A 104 5.16 6.88 -11.41
N VAL A 105 4.17 6.32 -10.71
CA VAL A 105 4.10 6.38 -9.25
C VAL A 105 4.06 4.95 -8.74
N SER A 106 5.19 4.46 -8.24
CA SER A 106 5.30 3.12 -7.67
C SER A 106 5.47 3.08 -6.16
N LEU A 107 5.66 4.24 -5.53
CA LEU A 107 5.72 4.40 -4.08
C LEU A 107 4.60 5.34 -3.63
N ALA A 108 3.71 4.84 -2.78
CA ALA A 108 2.63 5.65 -2.20
C ALA A 108 2.52 5.38 -0.70
N LEU A 109 2.24 6.42 0.08
CA LEU A 109 2.16 6.37 1.53
C LEU A 109 0.80 6.89 1.99
N ILE A 110 0.09 6.09 2.77
CA ILE A 110 -1.03 6.55 3.58
C ILE A 110 -0.50 6.75 5.02
N ARG A 111 -0.41 8.01 5.43
CA ARG A 111 -0.12 8.39 6.83
C ARG A 111 -1.39 8.19 7.63
N PHE A 112 -1.47 7.05 8.30
CA PHE A 112 -2.66 6.58 8.98
C PHE A 112 -2.66 7.01 10.45
N ARG A 113 -3.77 7.61 10.89
CA ARG A 113 -4.02 7.96 12.28
C ARG A 113 -5.41 7.51 12.70
N SER A 114 -5.50 6.56 13.62
CA SER A 114 -6.74 6.26 14.35
C SER A 114 -6.87 7.14 15.59
N TRP A 115 -8.07 7.60 15.91
CA TRP A 115 -8.39 8.30 17.16
C TRP A 115 -9.74 7.85 17.71
N SER A 116 -10.00 8.16 18.98
CA SER A 116 -11.23 7.82 19.71
C SER A 116 -11.72 9.05 20.46
N THR A 117 -13.04 9.19 20.61
CA THR A 117 -13.64 10.23 21.48
C THR A 117 -13.61 9.84 22.95
N HIS A 118 -13.40 8.57 23.25
CA HIS A 118 -13.30 8.09 24.60
C HIS A 118 -11.94 8.53 25.18
N PRO A 119 -11.88 8.91 26.47
CA PRO A 119 -10.62 9.34 27.10
C PRO A 119 -9.59 8.21 27.19
N GLN A 120 -9.99 6.96 26.97
CA GLN A 120 -9.08 5.84 26.80
C GLN A 120 -8.43 5.93 25.41
N SER A 121 -7.10 5.85 25.36
CA SER A 121 -6.37 5.79 24.10
C SER A 121 -6.88 4.64 23.23
N VAL A 122 -6.87 4.83 21.90
CA VAL A 122 -7.17 3.76 20.94
C VAL A 122 -6.33 2.53 21.29
N THR A 123 -7.02 1.42 21.60
CA THR A 123 -6.33 0.17 21.94
C THR A 123 -5.62 -0.38 20.70
N TYR A 124 -4.61 -1.23 20.93
CA TYR A 124 -3.92 -1.90 19.83
C TYR A 124 -4.90 -2.70 18.94
N GLU A 125 -5.88 -3.38 19.54
CA GLU A 125 -6.87 -4.13 18.79
C GLU A 125 -7.75 -3.21 17.92
N MET A 126 -8.28 -2.10 18.47
CA MET A 126 -9.06 -1.15 17.69
C MET A 126 -8.26 -0.54 16.55
N HIS A 127 -6.97 -0.24 16.78
CA HIS A 127 -6.07 0.25 15.74
C HIS A 127 -5.91 -0.76 14.60
N VAL A 128 -5.61 -2.03 14.94
CA VAL A 128 -5.46 -3.12 13.97
C VAL A 128 -6.75 -3.37 13.19
N GLN A 129 -7.90 -3.32 13.85
CA GLN A 129 -9.19 -3.48 13.17
C GLN A 129 -9.46 -2.31 12.22
N THR A 130 -9.21 -1.06 12.64
CA THR A 130 -9.39 0.12 11.78
C THR A 130 -8.45 0.06 10.57
N GLU A 131 -7.18 -0.29 10.78
CA GLU A 131 -6.21 -0.51 9.70
C GLU A 131 -6.67 -1.60 8.73
N ALA A 132 -7.23 -2.69 9.24
CA ALA A 132 -7.78 -3.77 8.41
C ALA A 132 -8.95 -3.33 7.53
N VAL A 133 -9.82 -2.44 8.01
CA VAL A 133 -10.91 -1.86 7.18
C VAL A 133 -10.34 -0.98 6.07
N VAL A 134 -9.35 -0.14 6.35
CA VAL A 134 -8.66 0.67 5.33
C VAL A 134 -8.01 -0.23 4.27
N ALA A 135 -7.28 -1.26 4.70
CA ALA A 135 -6.61 -2.21 3.81
C ALA A 135 -7.62 -2.97 2.93
N ALA A 136 -8.73 -3.44 3.52
CA ALA A 136 -9.78 -4.14 2.79
C ALA A 136 -10.47 -3.24 1.76
N ALA A 137 -10.83 -2.01 2.14
CA ALA A 137 -11.42 -1.03 1.21
C ALA A 137 -10.47 -0.73 0.05
N LEU A 138 -9.17 -0.58 0.32
CA LEU A 138 -8.16 -0.35 -0.71
C LEU A 138 -8.02 -1.57 -1.65
N VAL A 139 -8.02 -2.79 -1.11
CA VAL A 139 -8.02 -4.03 -1.92
C VAL A 139 -9.23 -4.06 -2.86
N ILE A 140 -10.44 -3.84 -2.34
CA ILE A 140 -11.67 -3.91 -3.14
C ILE A 140 -11.68 -2.80 -4.21
N ALA A 141 -11.27 -1.59 -3.86
CA ALA A 141 -11.15 -0.48 -4.81
C ALA A 141 -10.13 -0.79 -5.93
N LEU A 142 -8.97 -1.35 -5.58
CA LEU A 142 -7.95 -1.76 -6.54
C LEU A 142 -8.40 -2.92 -7.42
N GLN A 143 -9.11 -3.92 -6.88
CA GLN A 143 -9.69 -4.99 -7.70
C GLN A 143 -10.75 -4.46 -8.67
N ALA A 144 -11.55 -3.46 -8.26
CA ALA A 144 -12.54 -2.83 -9.13
C ALA A 144 -11.91 -1.99 -10.25
N CYS A 145 -10.77 -1.34 -9.98
CA CYS A 145 -10.04 -0.54 -10.98
C CYS A 145 -9.14 -1.41 -11.88
N CYS A 146 -8.52 -2.44 -11.30
CA CYS A 146 -7.48 -3.27 -11.92
C CYS A 146 -7.81 -4.77 -11.73
N PRO A 147 -8.88 -5.31 -12.33
CA PRO A 147 -9.40 -6.66 -12.05
C PRO A 147 -8.45 -7.79 -12.43
N ASN A 148 -7.50 -7.51 -13.34
CA ASN A 148 -6.53 -8.48 -13.83
C ASN A 148 -5.20 -8.45 -13.06
N ASP A 149 -5.07 -7.58 -12.07
CA ASP A 149 -3.84 -7.45 -11.28
C ASP A 149 -3.94 -8.22 -9.98
N ASP A 150 -2.85 -8.88 -9.61
CA ASP A 150 -2.71 -9.53 -8.31
C ASP A 150 -2.35 -8.50 -7.23
N ILE A 151 -2.89 -8.72 -6.03
CA ILE A 151 -2.74 -7.82 -4.89
C ILE A 151 -2.27 -8.60 -3.69
N PHE A 152 -1.17 -8.17 -3.08
CA PHE A 152 -0.74 -8.66 -1.77
C PHE A 152 -1.05 -7.64 -0.68
N VAL A 153 -1.49 -8.13 0.48
CA VAL A 153 -1.47 -7.39 1.73
C VAL A 153 -0.41 -8.02 2.61
N ALA A 154 0.67 -7.27 2.84
CA ALA A 154 1.84 -7.69 3.60
C ALA A 154 1.76 -7.14 5.02
N THR A 155 1.68 -8.05 6.00
CA THR A 155 1.53 -7.70 7.41
C THR A 155 2.76 -8.14 8.23
N PRO A 156 3.30 -7.29 9.12
CA PRO A 156 4.33 -7.70 10.06
C PRO A 156 3.81 -8.69 11.10
N HIS A 157 2.58 -8.49 11.60
CA HIS A 157 2.01 -9.31 12.67
C HIS A 157 0.84 -10.18 12.19
N ARG A 158 0.75 -11.39 12.78
CA ARG A 158 -0.35 -12.33 12.49
C ARG A 158 -1.74 -11.76 12.83
N ILE A 159 -1.84 -10.96 13.87
CA ILE A 159 -3.12 -10.35 14.28
C ILE A 159 -3.67 -9.39 13.20
N GLN A 160 -2.80 -8.62 12.54
CA GLN A 160 -3.18 -7.78 11.39
C GLN A 160 -3.62 -8.64 10.21
N ARG A 161 -2.89 -9.72 9.91
CA ARG A 161 -3.29 -10.68 8.86
C ARG A 161 -4.70 -11.20 9.10
N GLU A 162 -4.98 -11.70 10.29
CA GLU A 162 -6.30 -12.25 10.61
C GLU A 162 -7.39 -11.18 10.57
N ALA A 163 -7.11 -9.97 11.04
CA ALA A 163 -8.06 -8.85 10.96
C ALA A 163 -8.43 -8.52 9.50
N VAL A 164 -7.45 -8.36 8.62
CA VAL A 164 -7.69 -8.07 7.19
C VAL A 164 -8.45 -9.21 6.52
N ARG A 165 -8.07 -10.47 6.78
CA ARG A 165 -8.78 -11.63 6.20
C ARG A 165 -10.24 -11.67 6.64
N ARG A 166 -10.51 -11.45 7.93
CA ARG A 166 -11.89 -11.40 8.45
C ARG A 166 -12.70 -10.29 7.78
N THR A 167 -12.14 -9.10 7.64
CA THR A 167 -12.83 -7.97 7.00
C THR A 167 -13.13 -8.26 5.53
N LEU A 168 -12.16 -8.78 4.77
CA LEU A 168 -12.36 -9.14 3.38
C LEU A 168 -13.41 -10.25 3.22
N THR A 169 -13.38 -11.29 4.05
CA THR A 169 -14.39 -12.37 4.01
C THR A 169 -15.79 -11.83 4.27
N LYS A 170 -15.98 -10.99 5.30
CA LYS A 170 -17.28 -10.37 5.60
C LYS A 170 -17.84 -9.61 4.40
N VAL A 171 -17.02 -8.76 3.77
CA VAL A 171 -17.44 -7.93 2.63
C VAL A 171 -17.74 -8.77 1.38
N MET A 172 -16.94 -9.81 1.13
CA MET A 172 -17.13 -10.69 -0.04
C MET A 172 -18.31 -11.67 0.12
N ASP A 173 -18.61 -12.09 1.35
CA ASP A 173 -19.75 -12.96 1.65
C ASP A 173 -21.07 -12.17 1.63
N ASP A 174 -21.09 -10.91 2.06
CA ASP A 174 -22.27 -10.03 1.94
C ASP A 174 -22.62 -9.75 0.47
N ASP A 175 -21.61 -9.55 -0.40
CA ASP A 175 -21.80 -9.44 -1.86
C ASP A 175 -22.39 -10.74 -2.44
N SER A 176 -21.99 -11.89 -1.89
CA SER A 176 -22.49 -13.23 -2.27
C SER A 176 -23.92 -13.49 -1.81
N LEU A 177 -24.34 -12.96 -0.64
CA LEU A 177 -25.72 -13.04 -0.15
C LEU A 177 -26.65 -12.12 -0.94
N LEU A 178 -26.22 -10.92 -1.30
CA LEU A 178 -26.97 -10.00 -2.17
C LEU A 178 -27.10 -10.54 -3.60
N THR A 179 -26.07 -11.21 -4.14
CA THR A 179 -26.18 -11.91 -5.44
C THR A 179 -27.05 -13.17 -5.36
N ALA A 180 -27.08 -13.89 -4.23
CA ALA A 180 -27.93 -15.07 -4.04
C ALA A 180 -29.44 -14.73 -3.98
N PHE A 181 -29.81 -13.54 -3.50
CA PHE A 181 -31.19 -13.05 -3.58
C PHE A 181 -31.52 -12.37 -4.92
N GLY A 182 -30.51 -12.07 -5.74
CA GLY A 182 -30.61 -11.19 -6.90
C GLY A 182 -30.88 -11.85 -8.25
N GLN A 183 -30.29 -13.00 -8.61
CA GLN A 183 -30.54 -13.59 -9.94
C GLN A 183 -29.94 -15.00 -10.16
N MET A 184 -30.77 -15.89 -10.70
CA MET A 184 -30.36 -16.97 -11.59
C MET A 184 -29.64 -16.38 -12.82
N SER A 185 -28.31 -16.27 -12.79
CA SER A 185 -27.50 -16.10 -14.01
C SER A 185 -26.08 -16.63 -13.80
N MET A 186 -25.87 -17.87 -14.25
CA MET A 186 -24.60 -18.60 -14.20
C MET A 186 -23.60 -18.11 -15.27
N SER A 187 -23.17 -16.85 -15.28
CA SER A 187 -22.22 -16.40 -16.32
C SER A 187 -21.22 -15.27 -15.98
N ALA A 188 -21.10 -14.82 -14.73
CA ALA A 188 -20.20 -13.70 -14.41
C ALA A 188 -19.21 -13.96 -13.26
N LYS A 189 -18.71 -15.20 -13.09
CA LYS A 189 -17.44 -15.41 -12.37
C LYS A 189 -16.27 -14.96 -13.26
N GLN A 190 -16.19 -13.65 -13.49
CA GLN A 190 -14.97 -13.04 -13.98
C GLN A 190 -13.85 -13.44 -12.99
N SER A 191 -12.81 -14.07 -13.52
CA SER A 191 -11.65 -14.56 -12.77
C SER A 191 -10.90 -13.37 -12.15
N ARG A 192 -11.39 -12.86 -11.00
CA ARG A 192 -10.66 -11.87 -10.19
C ARG A 192 -9.33 -12.51 -9.84
N ARG A 193 -8.20 -11.86 -10.18
CA ARG A 193 -6.88 -12.35 -9.75
C ARG A 193 -6.80 -12.40 -8.23
N ALA A 194 -5.94 -13.30 -7.75
CA ALA A 194 -5.86 -13.67 -6.34
C ALA A 194 -5.40 -12.50 -5.45
N VAL A 195 -6.18 -12.22 -4.41
CA VAL A 195 -5.74 -11.42 -3.26
C VAL A 195 -5.05 -12.34 -2.29
N THR A 196 -3.81 -12.02 -1.91
CA THR A 196 -3.08 -12.76 -0.88
C THR A 196 -2.83 -11.87 0.32
N VAL A 197 -3.36 -12.26 1.48
CA VAL A 197 -3.08 -11.61 2.76
C VAL A 197 -2.21 -12.54 3.59
N ASP A 198 -0.95 -12.17 3.80
CA ASP A 198 -0.06 -12.95 4.66
C ASP A 198 0.96 -12.11 5.43
N THR A 199 1.72 -12.78 6.29
CA THR A 199 2.86 -12.17 6.95
C THR A 199 4.02 -12.00 5.98
N ILE A 200 4.86 -11.00 6.22
CA ILE A 200 6.01 -10.67 5.35
C ILE A 200 6.90 -11.89 5.07
N GLU A 201 7.17 -12.72 6.07
CA GLU A 201 7.97 -13.94 5.93
C GLU A 201 7.40 -14.91 4.89
N ARG A 202 6.06 -15.03 4.86
CA ARG A 202 5.38 -15.99 3.99
C ARG A 202 5.22 -15.49 2.56
N LEU A 203 5.41 -14.19 2.34
CA LEU A 203 5.44 -13.59 1.01
C LEU A 203 6.83 -13.62 0.36
N GLN A 204 7.86 -14.12 1.06
CA GLN A 204 9.21 -14.15 0.51
C GLN A 204 9.29 -15.00 -0.77
N GLY A 205 9.90 -14.41 -1.81
CA GLY A 205 10.02 -15.04 -3.13
C GLY A 205 8.77 -14.94 -4.01
N LEU A 206 7.67 -14.39 -3.50
CA LEU A 206 6.47 -14.08 -4.27
C LEU A 206 6.47 -12.62 -4.73
N GLU A 207 5.66 -12.28 -5.72
CA GLU A 207 5.53 -10.90 -6.21
C GLU A 207 4.11 -10.67 -6.74
N ALA A 208 3.62 -9.43 -6.62
CA ALA A 208 2.32 -9.00 -7.11
C ALA A 208 2.38 -7.63 -7.81
N SER A 209 1.41 -7.32 -8.66
CA SER A 209 1.24 -6.00 -9.27
C SER A 209 1.15 -4.93 -8.18
N PHE A 210 0.25 -5.10 -7.21
CA PHE A 210 0.08 -4.18 -6.09
C PHE A 210 0.43 -4.84 -4.76
N VAL A 211 1.10 -4.10 -3.89
CA VAL A 211 1.37 -4.55 -2.51
C VAL A 211 0.98 -3.46 -1.53
N ILE A 212 0.14 -3.82 -0.57
CA ILE A 212 -0.27 -2.96 0.54
C ILE A 212 0.49 -3.44 1.78
N CYS A 213 1.34 -2.60 2.35
CA CYS A 213 2.14 -2.91 3.53
C CYS A 213 1.54 -2.25 4.78
N LEU A 214 1.28 -3.03 5.84
CA LEU A 214 0.66 -2.54 7.08
C LEU A 214 1.70 -2.36 8.20
N PHE A 215 2.32 -1.18 8.25
CA PHE A 215 3.35 -0.86 9.26
C PHE A 215 2.90 0.33 10.10
N SER A 216 1.87 0.13 10.91
CA SER A 216 1.35 1.16 11.82
C SER A 216 1.28 0.65 13.26
N LEU A 217 1.33 1.58 14.21
CA LEU A 217 1.18 1.34 15.63
C LEU A 217 0.31 2.45 16.25
N PRO A 218 -0.53 2.15 17.26
CA PRO A 218 -1.15 3.19 18.08
C PRO A 218 -0.09 3.94 18.90
N LYS A 219 -0.44 5.16 19.33
CA LYS A 219 0.39 6.03 20.19
C LYS A 219 0.92 5.37 21.46
N SER A 220 0.18 4.42 22.01
CA SER A 220 0.49 3.73 23.26
C SER A 220 1.35 2.47 23.07
N SER A 221 1.83 2.17 21.86
CA SER A 221 2.60 0.95 21.58
C SER A 221 3.98 0.94 22.23
N ALA A 222 4.50 -0.27 22.45
CA ALA A 222 5.79 -0.49 23.08
C ALA A 222 6.96 -0.26 22.11
N THR A 223 8.13 0.07 22.65
CA THR A 223 9.37 0.23 21.87
C THR A 223 9.82 -1.05 21.16
N ALA A 224 9.54 -2.22 21.74
CA ALA A 224 9.85 -3.51 21.14
C ALA A 224 9.11 -3.73 19.81
N ASP A 225 7.88 -3.23 19.69
CA ASP A 225 7.09 -3.31 18.46
C ASP A 225 7.74 -2.48 17.35
N LEU A 226 8.27 -1.30 17.68
CA LEU A 226 9.01 -0.46 16.72
C LEU A 226 10.27 -1.15 16.20
N SER A 227 11.10 -1.73 17.06
CA SER A 227 12.31 -2.45 16.62
C SER A 227 11.98 -3.62 15.69
N PHE A 228 10.85 -4.30 15.93
CA PHE A 228 10.36 -5.37 15.07
C PHE A 228 9.92 -4.85 13.69
N LEU A 229 9.13 -3.77 13.64
CA LEU A 229 8.69 -3.13 12.40
C LEU A 229 9.85 -2.55 11.59
N LEU A 230 10.81 -1.91 12.27
CA LEU A 230 11.99 -1.30 11.67
C LEU A 230 13.09 -2.32 11.34
N ASN A 231 12.77 -3.62 11.33
CA ASN A 231 13.69 -4.61 10.82
C ASN A 231 13.91 -4.41 9.31
N ARG A 232 15.13 -4.03 8.93
CA ARG A 232 15.48 -3.76 7.52
C ARG A 232 15.16 -4.92 6.57
N ARG A 233 15.35 -6.18 6.98
CA ARG A 233 15.04 -7.33 6.12
C ARG A 233 13.55 -7.43 5.86
N ARG A 234 12.70 -7.21 6.89
CA ARG A 234 11.24 -7.22 6.74
C ARG A 234 10.75 -6.10 5.82
N LEU A 235 11.20 -4.86 6.04
CA LEU A 235 10.87 -3.72 5.17
C LEU A 235 11.24 -4.01 3.73
N ASN A 236 12.46 -4.51 3.51
CA ASN A 236 12.95 -4.86 2.19
C ASN A 236 12.12 -5.98 1.54
N VAL A 237 11.83 -7.05 2.29
CA VAL A 237 10.97 -8.13 1.80
C VAL A 237 9.61 -7.58 1.44
N ALA A 238 8.99 -6.74 2.26
CA ALA A 238 7.67 -6.18 2.00
C ALA A 238 7.64 -5.31 0.73
N PHE A 239 8.55 -4.33 0.62
CA PHE A 239 8.56 -3.38 -0.49
C PHE A 239 8.95 -4.01 -1.82
N SER A 240 9.87 -4.98 -1.81
CA SER A 240 10.32 -5.66 -3.04
C SER A 240 9.34 -6.70 -3.60
N ARG A 241 8.16 -6.90 -2.98
CA ARG A 241 7.11 -7.75 -3.58
C ARG A 241 6.32 -7.04 -4.68
N ALA A 242 6.35 -5.71 -4.72
CA ALA A 242 5.56 -4.94 -5.69
C ALA A 242 6.23 -4.91 -7.05
N LYS A 243 5.46 -5.10 -8.11
CA LYS A 243 5.91 -4.89 -9.51
C LYS A 243 5.53 -3.51 -10.02
N THR A 244 4.30 -3.09 -9.71
CA THR A 244 3.68 -1.87 -10.23
C THR A 244 3.64 -0.78 -9.17
N MET A 245 3.08 -1.06 -8.00
CA MET A 245 2.95 -0.05 -6.93
C MET A 245 2.99 -0.71 -5.56
N CYS A 246 3.84 -0.16 -4.69
CA CYS A 246 3.86 -0.44 -3.27
C CYS A 246 3.13 0.70 -2.55
N ILE A 247 2.12 0.36 -1.76
CA ILE A 247 1.36 1.28 -0.93
C ILE A 247 1.68 0.94 0.53
N LEU A 248 2.34 1.85 1.23
CA LEU A 248 2.60 1.73 2.66
C LEU A 248 1.48 2.41 3.44
N ILE A 249 0.84 1.69 4.35
CA ILE A 249 -0.02 2.25 5.39
C ILE A 249 0.82 2.29 6.66
N SER A 250 1.07 3.48 7.19
CA SER A 250 1.95 3.64 8.35
C SER A 250 1.56 4.83 9.20
N SER A 251 1.78 4.72 10.51
CA SER A 251 1.47 5.78 11.48
C SER A 251 2.69 6.64 11.79
N ASP A 252 2.46 7.82 12.33
CA ASP A 252 3.53 8.77 12.66
C ASP A 252 4.50 8.18 13.70
N GLU A 253 4.03 7.28 14.57
CA GLU A 253 4.82 6.60 15.59
C GLU A 253 5.96 5.77 14.99
N VAL A 254 5.76 5.22 13.78
CA VAL A 254 6.78 4.43 13.06
C VAL A 254 7.80 5.34 12.37
N PHE A 255 7.41 6.55 11.98
CA PHE A 255 8.30 7.56 11.39
C PHE A 255 9.01 8.45 12.42
N CYS A 256 8.55 8.46 13.68
CA CYS A 256 9.14 9.21 14.77
C CYS A 256 9.51 8.30 15.95
N PRO A 257 10.36 7.28 15.74
CA PRO A 257 10.78 6.40 16.83
C PRO A 257 11.61 7.17 17.87
N PRO A 258 11.49 6.82 19.16
CA PRO A 258 12.26 7.49 20.20
C PRO A 258 13.77 7.18 20.08
N PRO A 259 14.67 8.07 20.53
CA PRO A 259 16.11 7.92 20.32
C PRO A 259 16.71 6.61 20.86
N ASN A 260 16.16 6.05 21.93
CA ASN A 260 16.60 4.78 22.50
C ASN A 260 16.35 3.57 21.58
N VAL A 261 15.31 3.60 20.75
CA VAL A 261 15.05 2.57 19.73
C VAL A 261 16.10 2.65 18.62
N LEU A 262 16.55 3.87 18.28
CA LEU A 262 17.56 4.11 17.25
C LEU A 262 19.00 3.89 17.72
N ALA A 263 19.22 3.61 19.01
CA ALA A 263 20.55 3.27 19.53
C ALA A 263 21.06 1.92 18.97
N ASP A 264 20.15 1.04 18.53
CA ASP A 264 20.50 -0.18 17.80
C ASP A 264 20.77 0.16 16.33
N GLU A 265 22.01 -0.07 15.89
CA GLU A 265 22.46 0.21 14.52
C GLU A 265 21.63 -0.54 13.46
N THR A 266 21.15 -1.74 13.77
CA THR A 266 20.34 -2.54 12.85
C THR A 266 18.95 -1.93 12.65
N VAL A 267 18.37 -1.41 13.73
CA VAL A 267 17.09 -0.67 13.72
C VAL A 267 17.26 0.67 13.03
N ALA A 268 18.34 1.41 13.32
CA ALA A 268 18.66 2.67 12.66
C ALA A 268 18.80 2.53 11.13
N LYS A 269 19.44 1.46 10.65
CA LYS A 269 19.53 1.15 9.21
C LYS A 269 18.17 0.84 8.58
N GLY A 270 17.27 0.19 9.32
CA GLY A 270 15.91 -0.06 8.85
C GLY A 270 15.07 1.22 8.84
N TYR A 271 15.21 2.06 9.86
CA TYR A 271 14.59 3.38 9.91
C TYR A 271 15.03 4.28 8.74
N ALA A 272 16.33 4.38 8.47
CA ALA A 272 16.85 5.13 7.33
C ALA A 272 16.27 4.64 5.99
N PHE A 273 16.03 3.33 5.86
CA PHE A 273 15.39 2.77 4.67
C PHE A 273 13.90 3.13 4.57
N LEU A 274 13.18 3.12 5.70
CA LEU A 274 11.80 3.58 5.78
C LEU A 274 11.67 5.09 5.49
N GLU A 275 12.57 5.91 6.01
CA GLU A 275 12.63 7.35 5.73
C GLU A 275 12.89 7.60 4.24
N ALA A 276 13.80 6.83 3.63
CA ALA A 276 14.04 6.90 2.19
C ALA A 276 12.79 6.56 1.35
N TYR A 277 11.93 5.66 1.84
CA TYR A 277 10.62 5.39 1.23
C TYR A 277 9.71 6.62 1.36
N GLN A 278 9.55 7.16 2.58
CA GLN A 278 8.71 8.34 2.84
C GLN A 278 9.09 9.52 1.95
N GLN A 279 10.37 9.80 1.80
CA GLN A 279 10.88 10.91 0.99
C GLN A 279 10.58 10.75 -0.51
N ARG A 280 10.35 9.52 -0.99
CA ARG A 280 10.10 9.20 -2.40
C ARG A 280 8.64 8.89 -2.72
N ALA A 281 7.81 8.67 -1.70
CA ALA A 281 6.42 8.29 -1.85
C ALA A 281 5.49 9.50 -1.96
N TRP A 282 4.50 9.40 -2.84
CA TRP A 282 3.35 10.31 -2.79
C TRP A 282 2.52 10.00 -1.55
N SER A 283 2.28 11.01 -0.72
CA SER A 283 1.74 10.81 0.63
C SER A 283 0.33 11.35 0.77
N TYR A 284 -0.55 10.61 1.43
CA TYR A 284 -1.92 11.00 1.75
C TYR A 284 -2.15 10.89 3.27
N TYR A 285 -2.79 11.88 3.87
CA TYR A 285 -3.09 11.85 5.30
C TYR A 285 -4.50 11.29 5.52
N LEU A 286 -4.60 10.21 6.29
CA LEU A 286 -5.86 9.56 6.61
C LEU A 286 -6.04 9.47 8.12
N ALA A 287 -6.93 10.31 8.66
CA ALA A 287 -7.31 10.29 10.06
C ALA A 287 -8.74 9.75 10.24
N LEU A 288 -8.89 8.67 10.99
CA LEU A 288 -10.17 7.99 11.19
C LEU A 288 -10.54 7.91 12.67
N GLN A 289 -11.82 8.15 12.95
CA GLN A 289 -12.41 7.89 14.26
C GLN A 289 -12.77 6.42 14.36
N ALA A 290 -12.13 5.67 15.25
CA ALA A 290 -12.28 4.22 15.33
C ALA A 290 -13.75 3.79 15.52
N GLU A 291 -14.52 4.50 16.34
CA GLU A 291 -15.94 4.15 16.59
C GLU A 291 -16.87 4.37 15.40
N LYS A 292 -16.46 5.17 14.40
CA LYS A 292 -17.24 5.33 13.16
C LYS A 292 -16.94 4.25 12.14
N ILE A 293 -15.85 3.52 12.33
CA ILE A 293 -15.34 2.54 11.39
C ILE A 293 -15.72 1.11 11.78
N LEU A 294 -15.67 0.82 13.09
CA LEU A 294 -15.83 -0.50 13.67
C LEU A 294 -17.29 -0.88 13.97
#